data_AF-A0A8T6NHB0-F1
#
_entry.id   AF-A0A8T6NHB0-F1
#
_cell.length_a   1.000
_cell.length_b   1.000
_cell.length_c   1.000
_cell.angle_alpha   90.00
_cell.angle_beta   90.00
_cell.angle_gamma   90.00
#
_symmetry.space_group_name_H-M   'P 1'
#
loop_
_entity.id
_entity.type
_entity.pdbx_description
1 polymer ?
#
loop_
_entity_poly.entity_id
_entity_poly.type
_entity_poly.pdbx_seq_one_letter_code
_entity_poly.pdbx_strand_id
1 'polypeptide(L)'
;MTRIDEAEEAMEMLDLSKAEEILNSLREEDPICIPVLNLLAHLHGRYLSDYQKAVGYYNQVLELEPENAWARDERRKFRRYSTY
;
A
#
# COMPACT_ATOMS: atom_id res chain seq x y z
N MET A 1 -13.62 -10.88 10.21
CA MET A 1 -13.06 -9.54 10.01
C MET A 1 -11.69 -9.52 10.65
N THR A 2 -10.66 -9.63 9.82
CA THR A 2 -9.29 -9.33 10.20
C THR A 2 -9.10 -7.81 10.24
N ARG A 3 -8.01 -7.32 10.84
CA ARG A 3 -7.65 -5.89 10.77
C ARG A 3 -7.34 -5.43 9.33
N ILE A 4 -6.92 -6.36 8.46
CA ILE A 4 -6.73 -6.09 7.04
C ILE A 4 -8.09 -5.81 6.39
N ASP A 5 -9.09 -6.67 6.62
CA ASP A 5 -10.45 -6.48 6.11
C ASP A 5 -11.04 -5.13 6.58
N GLU A 6 -10.80 -4.75 7.84
CA GLU A 6 -11.25 -3.47 8.39
C GLU A 6 -10.55 -2.26 7.74
N ALA A 7 -9.26 -2.39 7.44
CA ALA A 7 -8.54 -1.35 6.72
C ALA A 7 -9.05 -1.19 5.28
N GLU A 8 -9.33 -2.29 4.58
CA GLU A 8 -9.91 -2.27 3.23
C GLU A 8 -11.31 -1.64 3.23
N GLU A 9 -12.17 -2.03 4.18
CA GLU A 9 -13.49 -1.42 4.34
C GLU A 9 -13.39 0.08 4.63
N ALA A 10 -12.45 0.50 5.48
CA ALA A 10 -12.20 1.92 5.75
C ALA A 10 -11.76 2.67 4.47
N MET A 11 -10.92 2.05 3.62
CA MET A 11 -10.54 2.61 2.32
C MET A 11 -11.73 2.75 1.37
N GLU A 12 -12.61 1.75 1.30
CA GLU A 12 -13.84 1.78 0.50
C GLU A 12 -14.80 2.87 0.97
N MET A 13 -14.88 3.09 2.29
CA MET A 13 -15.69 4.12 2.93
C MET A 13 -15.04 5.51 2.91
N LEU A 14 -13.85 5.65 2.31
CA LEU A 14 -13.03 6.87 2.28
C LEU A 14 -12.62 7.40 3.67
N ASP A 15 -12.66 6.56 4.69
CA ASP A 15 -12.04 6.84 5.99
C ASP A 15 -10.54 6.51 5.93
N LEU A 16 -9.82 7.32 5.15
CA LEU A 16 -8.41 7.08 4.81
C LEU A 16 -7.50 7.18 6.03
N SER A 17 -7.83 8.05 6.99
CA SER A 17 -7.09 8.20 8.24
C SER A 17 -7.16 6.92 9.07
N LYS A 18 -8.37 6.34 9.21
CA LYS A 18 -8.55 5.07 9.92
C LYS A 18 -7.82 3.93 9.21
N ALA A 19 -7.95 3.84 7.88
CA ALA A 19 -7.22 2.84 7.10
C ALA A 19 -5.70 2.95 7.30
N GLU A 20 -5.15 4.16 7.23
CA GLU A 20 -3.71 4.40 7.42
C GLU A 20 -3.24 4.01 8.83
N GLU A 21 -4.02 4.31 9.87
CA GLU A 21 -3.70 3.93 11.25
C GLU A 21 -3.67 2.41 11.45
N ILE A 22 -4.68 1.71 10.94
CA ILE A 22 -4.74 0.24 11.03
C ILE A 22 -3.57 -0.39 10.28
N LEU A 23 -3.28 0.08 9.06
CA LEU A 23 -2.19 -0.47 8.25
C LEU A 23 -0.81 -0.17 8.85
N ASN A 24 -0.59 1.02 9.41
CA ASN A 24 0.66 1.34 10.07
C ASN A 24 0.89 0.49 11.32
N SER A 25 -0.14 0.30 12.16
CA SER A 25 -0.03 -0.57 13.34
C SER A 25 0.25 -2.02 12.97
N LEU A 26 -0.39 -2.55 11.91
CA LEU A 26 -0.08 -3.88 11.38
C LEU A 26 1.35 -3.99 10.86
N ARG A 27 1.87 -2.95 10.20
CA ARG A 27 3.25 -2.92 9.72
C ARG A 27 4.26 -2.86 10.86
N GLU A 28 3.94 -2.18 11.96
CA GLU A 28 4.81 -2.15 13.15
C GLU A 28 4.94 -3.54 13.79
N GLU A 29 3.87 -4.33 13.76
CA GLU A 29 3.85 -5.72 14.24
C GLU A 29 4.60 -6.67 13.30
N ASP A 30 4.39 -6.53 11.98
CA ASP A 30 5.08 -7.31 10.95
C ASP A 30 5.50 -6.42 9.76
N PRO A 31 6.75 -5.91 9.76
CA PRO A 31 7.25 -5.01 8.73
C PRO A 31 7.38 -5.64 7.34
N ILE A 32 7.38 -6.98 7.25
CA ILE A 32 7.54 -7.72 5.99
C ILE A 32 6.23 -8.34 5.49
N CYS A 33 5.10 -7.99 6.12
CA CYS A 33 3.79 -8.47 5.73
C CYS A 33 3.40 -7.91 4.34
N ILE A 34 3.56 -8.73 3.30
CA ILE A 34 3.28 -8.36 1.90
C ILE A 34 1.87 -7.77 1.72
N PRO A 35 0.78 -8.36 2.27
CA PRO A 35 -0.55 -7.77 2.17
C PRO A 35 -0.63 -6.33 2.71
N VAL A 36 -0.03 -6.08 3.88
CA VAL A 36 -0.03 -4.75 4.52
C VAL A 36 0.75 -3.75 3.68
N LEU A 37 1.93 -4.15 3.18
CA LEU A 37 2.74 -3.29 2.31
C LEU A 37 2.01 -2.97 1.00
N ASN A 38 1.32 -3.94 0.41
CA ASN A 38 0.51 -3.74 -0.80
C ASN A 38 -0.66 -2.78 -0.55
N LEU A 39 -1.36 -2.90 0.58
CA LEU A 39 -2.46 -2.01 0.94
C LEU A 39 -1.98 -0.60 1.25
N LEU A 40 -0.87 -0.42 1.98
CA LEU A 40 -0.24 0.88 2.17
C LEU A 40 0.15 1.51 0.82
N ALA A 41 0.77 0.73 -0.07
CA ALA A 41 1.13 1.20 -1.40
C ALA A 41 -0.10 1.67 -2.20
N HIS A 42 -1.18 0.91 -2.14
CA HIS A 42 -2.44 1.23 -2.78
C HIS A 42 -3.09 2.48 -2.19
N LEU A 43 -3.20 2.57 -0.87
CA LEU A 43 -3.74 3.72 -0.15
C LEU A 43 -3.03 5.01 -0.57
N HIS A 44 -1.71 5.02 -0.48
CA HIS A 44 -0.90 6.19 -0.83
C HIS A 44 -1.03 6.55 -2.31
N GLY A 45 -0.94 5.57 -3.22
CA GLY A 45 -0.94 5.85 -4.65
C GLY A 45 -2.31 6.20 -5.22
N ARG A 46 -3.36 5.46 -4.81
CA ARG A 46 -4.70 5.59 -5.37
C ARG A 46 -5.52 6.66 -4.68
N TYR A 47 -5.47 6.75 -3.35
CA TYR A 47 -6.36 7.61 -2.58
C TYR A 47 -5.69 8.92 -2.18
N LEU A 48 -4.43 8.87 -1.73
CA LEU A 48 -3.72 10.05 -1.24
C LEU A 48 -2.88 10.77 -2.32
N SER A 49 -2.72 10.17 -3.51
CA SER A 49 -1.83 10.66 -4.57
C SER A 49 -0.37 10.86 -4.12
N ASP A 50 0.04 10.20 -3.03
CA ASP A 50 1.43 10.16 -2.55
C ASP A 50 2.19 9.07 -3.31
N TYR A 51 2.52 9.39 -4.56
CA TYR A 51 3.15 8.45 -5.48
C TYR A 51 4.55 8.03 -5.04
N GLN A 52 5.26 8.88 -4.29
CA GLN A 52 6.59 8.55 -3.78
C GLN A 52 6.50 7.45 -2.72
N LYS A 53 5.61 7.58 -1.73
CA LYS A 53 5.40 6.51 -0.74
C LYS A 53 4.86 5.24 -1.39
N ALA A 54 3.91 5.37 -2.32
CA ALA A 54 3.36 4.21 -3.03
C ALA A 54 4.45 3.40 -3.74
N VAL A 55 5.34 4.07 -4.49
CA VAL A 55 6.47 3.41 -5.17
C VAL A 55 7.44 2.79 -4.16
N GLY A 56 7.68 3.44 -3.01
CA GLY A 56 8.49 2.92 -1.93
C GLY A 56 7.98 1.57 -1.39
N TYR A 57 6.70 1.51 -1.02
CA TYR A 57 6.09 0.28 -0.53
C TYR A 57 6.06 -0.83 -1.59
N TYR A 58 5.71 -0.50 -2.84
CA TYR A 58 5.77 -1.52 -3.90
C TYR A 58 7.19 -2.03 -4.20
N ASN A 59 8.23 -1.21 -3.99
CA ASN A 59 9.61 -1.72 -4.08
C ASN A 59 9.87 -2.76 -2.98
N GLN A 60 9.44 -2.49 -1.74
CA GLN A 60 9.58 -3.46 -0.64
C GLN A 60 8.83 -4.76 -0.93
N VAL A 61 7.60 -4.68 -1.47
CA VAL A 61 6.86 -5.88 -1.91
C VAL A 61 7.64 -6.66 -2.96
N LEU A 62 8.23 -6.00 -3.94
CA LEU A 62 9.01 -6.66 -5.01
C LEU A 62 10.38 -7.16 -4.56
N GLU A 63 10.93 -6.66 -3.45
CA GLU A 63 12.11 -7.21 -2.79
C GLU A 63 11.78 -8.53 -2.08
N LEU A 64 10.60 -8.61 -1.46
CA LEU A 64 10.12 -9.79 -0.73
C LEU A 64 9.50 -10.85 -1.65
N GLU A 65 8.76 -10.42 -2.67
CA GLU A 65 8.06 -11.25 -3.64
C GLU A 65 8.30 -10.70 -5.06
N PRO A 66 9.47 -11.03 -5.66
CA PRO A 66 9.84 -10.53 -6.98
C PRO A 66 8.86 -10.90 -8.09
N GLU A 67 8.11 -12.00 -7.94
CA GLU A 67 7.07 -12.41 -8.90
C GLU A 67 5.74 -11.64 -8.79
N ASN A 68 5.55 -10.78 -7.79
CA ASN A 68 4.29 -10.06 -7.60
C ASN A 68 3.96 -9.13 -8.80
N ALA A 69 3.10 -9.63 -9.68
CA ALA A 69 2.75 -8.94 -10.93
C ALA A 69 2.00 -7.63 -10.66
N TRP A 70 1.11 -7.64 -9.67
CA TRP A 70 0.30 -6.49 -9.31
C TRP A 70 1.15 -5.34 -8.78
N ALA A 71 2.05 -5.61 -7.84
CA ALA A 71 2.99 -4.63 -7.31
C ALA A 71 3.88 -4.04 -8.41
N ARG A 72 4.33 -4.87 -9.35
CA ARG A 72 5.15 -4.43 -10.49
C ARG A 72 4.41 -3.42 -11.37
N ASP A 73 3.16 -3.72 -11.69
CA ASP A 73 2.33 -2.91 -12.58
C ASP A 73 1.89 -1.59 -11.93
N GLU A 74 1.40 -1.63 -10.69
CA GLU A 74 1.02 -0.43 -9.95
C GLU A 74 2.22 0.47 -9.67
N ARG A 75 3.37 -0.09 -9.28
CA ARG A 75 4.61 0.68 -9.17
C ARG A 75 5.00 1.38 -10.46
N ARG A 76 4.93 0.68 -11.61
CA ARG A 76 5.27 1.25 -12.92
C ARG A 76 4.35 2.43 -13.25
N LYS A 77 3.06 2.31 -12.94
CA LYS A 77 2.07 3.37 -13.09
C LYS A 77 2.38 4.57 -12.20
N PHE A 78 2.57 4.40 -10.90
CA PHE A 78 2.85 5.51 -9.98
C PHE A 78 4.21 6.17 -10.22
N ARG A 79 5.22 5.43 -10.69
CA ARG A 79 6.50 6.01 -11.09
C ARG A 79 6.36 7.06 -12.18
N ARG A 80 5.42 6.88 -13.12
CA ARG A 80 5.15 7.88 -14.17
C ARG A 80 4.54 9.15 -13.61
N TYR A 81 3.70 9.05 -12.58
CA TYR A 81 3.07 10.21 -11.94
C TYR A 81 4.03 10.96 -11.02
N SER A 82 5.02 10.28 -10.43
CA SER A 82 6.03 10.88 -9.55
C SER A 82 7.09 11.73 -10.30
N THR A 83 7.13 11.66 -11.63
CA THR A 83 8.12 12.34 -12.49
C THR A 83 7.64 13.66 -13.11
N TYR A 84 6.49 14.20 -12.67
CA TYR A 84 5.94 15.48 -13.15
C TYR A 84 5.96 16.57 -12.08
#